data_AF-T2JXR2-F1
#
_entry.id   AF-T2JXR2-F1
#
_cell.length_a   1.000
_cell.length_b   1.000
_cell.length_c   1.000
_cell.angle_alpha   90.00
_cell.angle_beta   90.00
_cell.angle_gamma   90.00
#
_symmetry.space_group_name_H-M   'P 1'
#
loop_
_entity.id
_entity.type
_entity.pdbx_description
1 polymer ?
#
loop_
_entity_poly.entity_id
_entity_poly.type
_entity_poly.pdbx_seq_one_letter_code
_entity_poly.pdbx_strand_id
1 'polypeptide(L)'
;MVGVAGESFKTYFIGRSRLVPFLNAWLKAPERAILPHHFMIAHILEVVDNYSPTREIVFLLESFDEATFFYLKNLPITPPQCYEQVRKTWDEFQPGVNAWQDEQLPRVD
;
A
#
# COMPACT_ATOMS: atom_id res chain seq x y z
N MET A 1 3.37 -6.69 2.01
CA MET A 1 2.12 -6.98 1.25
C MET A 1 2.40 -8.20 0.38
N VAL A 2 1.50 -9.17 0.30
CA VAL A 2 1.64 -10.35 -0.58
C VAL A 2 0.82 -10.09 -1.84
N GLY A 3 1.46 -10.20 -3.01
CA GLY A 3 0.82 -10.03 -4.31
C GLY A 3 0.06 -11.28 -4.76
N VAL A 4 -0.66 -11.15 -5.86
CA VAL A 4 -1.61 -12.16 -6.35
C VAL A 4 -0.89 -13.42 -6.84
N ALA A 5 0.39 -13.33 -7.19
CA ALA A 5 1.23 -14.47 -7.56
C ALA A 5 2.13 -14.97 -6.38
N GLY A 6 1.86 -14.51 -5.15
CA GLY A 6 2.59 -14.93 -3.95
C GLY A 6 3.89 -14.17 -3.69
N GLU A 7 4.21 -13.16 -4.50
CA GLU A 7 5.36 -12.30 -4.30
C GLU A 7 5.18 -11.41 -3.07
N SER A 8 6.26 -11.12 -2.33
CA SER A 8 6.18 -10.26 -1.15
C SER A 8 6.92 -8.95 -1.38
N PHE A 9 6.24 -7.84 -1.11
CA PHE A 9 6.81 -6.50 -1.21
C PHE A 9 7.01 -5.91 0.17
N LYS A 10 8.19 -5.31 0.38
CA LYS A 10 8.47 -4.48 1.56
C LYS A 10 7.75 -3.14 1.40
N THR A 11 6.93 -2.80 2.38
CA THR A 11 6.16 -1.55 2.39
C THR A 11 6.63 -0.68 3.54
N TYR A 12 6.91 0.59 3.27
CA TYR A 12 7.31 1.56 4.28
C TYR A 12 6.34 2.74 4.27
N PHE A 13 5.88 3.15 5.44
CA PHE A 13 5.06 4.34 5.63
C PHE A 13 5.95 5.48 6.10
N ILE A 14 5.95 6.59 5.35
CA ILE A 14 6.85 7.71 5.59
C ILE A 14 6.00 8.93 5.91
N GLY A 15 6.08 9.40 7.15
CA GLY A 15 5.44 10.65 7.54
C GLY A 15 6.02 11.83 6.78
N ARG A 16 5.20 12.85 6.51
CA ARG A 16 5.58 14.04 5.71
C ARG A 16 6.87 14.73 6.18
N SER A 17 7.10 14.78 7.50
CA SER A 17 8.32 15.37 8.10
C SER A 17 9.61 14.63 7.73
N ARG A 18 9.52 13.35 7.36
CA ARG A 18 10.65 12.50 6.98
C ARG A 18 10.75 12.26 5.48
N LEU A 19 9.82 12.77 4.69
CA LEU A 19 9.76 12.52 3.25
C LEU A 19 10.94 13.13 2.49
N VAL A 20 11.25 14.41 2.74
CA VAL A 20 12.40 15.09 2.10
C VAL A 20 13.73 14.38 2.38
N PRO A 21 14.12 14.10 3.64
CA PRO A 21 15.37 13.40 3.90
C PRO A 21 15.36 11.97 3.34
N PHE A 22 14.20 11.30 3.31
CA PHE A 22 14.06 10.00 2.66
C PHE A 22 14.32 10.08 1.16
N LEU A 23 13.64 10.96 0.42
CA LEU A 23 13.82 11.10 -1.03
C LEU A 23 15.28 11.45 -1.38
N ASN A 24 15.89 12.36 -0.61
CA ASN A 24 17.29 12.71 -0.77
C ASN A 24 18.24 11.53 -0.53
N ALA A 25 17.96 10.66 0.45
CA ALA A 25 18.76 9.46 0.69
C ALA A 25 18.51 8.39 -0.38
N TRP A 26 17.25 8.22 -0.78
CA TRP A 26 16.80 7.26 -1.77
C TRP A 26 17.38 7.55 -3.16
N LEU A 27 17.52 8.82 -3.54
CA LEU A 27 18.13 9.25 -4.81
C LEU A 27 19.66 9.23 -4.83
N LYS A 28 20.31 9.19 -3.66
CA LYS A 28 21.77 9.06 -3.54
C LYS A 28 22.25 7.61 -3.70
N ALA A 29 21.34 6.65 -3.83
CA ALA A 29 21.69 5.26 -4.08
C ALA A 29 22.42 5.13 -5.43
N PRO A 30 23.59 4.46 -5.51
CA PRO A 30 24.41 4.37 -6.72
C PRO A 30 23.66 3.83 -7.94
N GLU A 31 22.72 2.92 -7.70
CA GLU A 31 21.82 2.29 -8.68
C GLU A 31 20.78 3.24 -9.30
N ARG A 32 20.53 4.43 -8.71
CA ARG A 32 19.43 5.34 -9.10
C ARG A 32 19.90 6.68 -9.68
N ALA A 33 21.16 6.75 -10.08
CA ALA A 33 21.83 7.96 -10.60
C ALA A 33 21.36 8.43 -12.00
N ILE A 34 20.41 7.73 -12.64
CA ILE A 34 20.01 7.96 -14.04
C ILE A 34 18.70 8.78 -14.16
N LEU A 35 17.90 8.89 -13.10
CA LEU A 35 16.64 9.64 -13.13
C LEU A 35 16.89 11.16 -13.10
N PRO A 36 16.11 12.02 -13.78
CA PRO A 36 16.20 13.47 -13.59
C PRO A 36 15.74 13.88 -12.18
N HIS A 37 16.68 13.84 -11.22
CA HIS A 37 16.43 13.81 -9.77
C HIS A 37 15.65 15.02 -9.24
N HIS A 38 15.94 16.21 -9.75
CA HIS A 38 15.40 17.45 -9.17
C HIS A 38 13.91 17.66 -9.48
N PHE A 39 13.47 17.30 -10.68
CA PHE A 39 12.08 17.42 -11.10
C PHE A 39 11.18 16.40 -10.40
N MET A 40 11.70 15.18 -10.16
CA MET A 40 10.96 14.16 -9.45
C MET A 40 10.72 14.50 -7.98
N ILE A 41 11.72 15.00 -7.25
CA ILE A 41 11.52 15.37 -5.83
C ILE A 41 10.46 16.46 -5.71
N ALA A 42 10.59 17.54 -6.49
CA ALA A 42 9.66 18.66 -6.43
C ALA A 42 8.23 18.22 -6.73
N HIS A 43 8.04 17.39 -7.75
CA HIS A 43 6.73 16.86 -8.12
C HIS A 43 6.15 15.92 -7.05
N ILE A 44 6.96 15.02 -6.48
CA ILE A 44 6.50 14.13 -5.40
C ILE A 44 6.06 14.93 -4.18
N LEU A 45 6.82 15.96 -3.79
CA LEU A 45 6.47 16.83 -2.66
C LEU A 45 5.18 17.59 -2.92
N GLU A 46 5.03 18.19 -4.11
CA GLU A 46 3.81 18.88 -4.51
C GLU A 46 2.59 17.95 -4.45
N VAL A 47 2.70 16.74 -4.97
CA VAL A 47 1.61 15.76 -4.95
C VAL A 47 1.27 15.33 -3.53
N VAL A 48 2.27 15.04 -2.68
CA VAL A 48 2.03 14.65 -1.28
C VAL A 48 1.45 15.80 -0.45
N ASP A 49 1.74 17.05 -0.79
CA ASP A 49 1.17 18.21 -0.09
C ASP A 49 -0.31 18.46 -0.44
N ASN A 50 -0.77 17.98 -1.60
CA ASN A 50 -2.08 18.33 -2.13
C ASN A 50 -3.03 17.14 -2.35
N TYR A 51 -2.57 15.89 -2.19
CA TYR A 51 -3.44 14.74 -2.41
C TYR A 51 -4.55 14.65 -1.36
N SER A 52 -5.71 14.18 -1.79
CA SER A 52 -6.85 13.85 -0.93
C SER A 52 -6.78 12.39 -0.50
N PRO A 53 -6.41 12.06 0.75
CA PRO A 53 -6.28 10.68 1.20
C PRO A 53 -7.60 9.90 1.21
N THR A 54 -8.73 10.59 1.00
CA THR A 54 -10.06 9.97 0.93
C THR A 54 -10.41 9.42 -0.45
N ARG A 55 -9.71 9.84 -1.52
CA ARG A 55 -10.00 9.42 -2.90
C ARG A 55 -8.75 9.20 -3.74
N GLU A 56 -7.57 9.42 -3.18
CA GLU A 56 -6.32 9.43 -3.91
C GLU A 56 -5.25 8.68 -3.12
N ILE A 57 -4.41 7.96 -3.85
CA ILE A 57 -3.27 7.23 -3.29
C ILE A 57 -2.03 7.60 -4.11
N VAL A 58 -0.95 7.85 -3.39
CA VAL A 58 0.37 8.13 -3.94
C VAL A 58 1.30 7.03 -3.48
N PHE A 59 2.00 6.38 -4.41
CA PHE A 59 3.02 5.38 -4.07
C PHE A 59 4.21 5.44 -5.02
N LEU A 60 5.37 5.12 -4.47
CA LEU A 60 6.61 4.94 -5.19
C LEU A 60 6.90 3.44 -5.21
N LEU A 61 6.86 2.84 -6.40
CA LEU A 61 7.20 1.44 -6.58
C LEU A 61 8.63 1.35 -7.08
N GLU A 62 9.43 0.55 -6.39
CA GLU A 62 10.80 0.25 -6.79
C GLU A 62 10.87 -1.19 -7.31
N SER A 63 11.43 -1.38 -8.49
CA SER A 63 11.58 -2.67 -9.15
C SER A 63 12.90 -2.70 -9.90
N PHE A 64 13.83 -3.54 -9.44
CA PHE A 64 15.20 -3.62 -9.97
C PHE A 64 15.86 -2.22 -9.98
N ASP A 65 16.35 -1.77 -11.14
CA ASP A 65 17.04 -0.48 -11.31
C ASP A 65 16.06 0.67 -11.65
N GLU A 66 14.76 0.39 -11.63
CA GLU A 66 13.73 1.36 -11.97
C GLU A 66 12.84 1.69 -10.77
N ALA A 67 12.36 2.93 -10.77
CA ALA A 67 11.40 3.39 -9.79
C ALA A 67 10.34 4.24 -10.44
N THR A 68 9.09 3.86 -10.18
CA THR A 68 7.92 4.47 -10.81
C THR A 68 7.07 5.14 -9.75
N PHE A 69 6.77 6.41 -9.97
CA PHE A 69 5.85 7.18 -9.16
C PHE A 69 4.44 7.07 -9.71
N PHE A 70 3.50 6.64 -8.87
CA PHE A 70 2.09 6.52 -9.22
C PHE A 70 1.26 7.49 -8.38
N TYR A 71 0.42 8.27 -9.08
CA TYR A 71 -0.59 9.12 -8.49
C TYR A 71 -1.97 8.69 -8.99
N LEU A 72 -2.63 7.86 -8.20
CA LEU A 72 -3.96 7.35 -8.51
C LEU A 72 -5.02 8.28 -7.93
N LYS A 73 -5.94 8.73 -8.78
CA LYS A 73 -7.04 9.64 -8.43
C LYS A 73 -8.39 8.97 -8.58
N ASN A 74 -9.40 9.55 -7.93
CA ASN A 74 -10.79 9.11 -8.01
C ASN A 74 -10.98 7.63 -7.65
N LEU A 75 -10.13 7.12 -6.76
CA LEU A 75 -10.24 5.75 -6.31
C LEU A 75 -11.57 5.58 -5.59
N PRO A 76 -12.27 4.46 -5.81
CA PRO A 76 -13.35 4.03 -4.94
C PRO A 76 -12.71 3.52 -3.65
N ILE A 77 -12.06 4.42 -2.88
CA ILE A 77 -11.65 4.13 -1.52
C ILE A 77 -12.97 3.90 -0.78
N THR A 78 -13.17 2.65 -0.38
CA THR A 78 -14.42 2.14 0.15
C THR A 78 -14.95 3.11 1.22
N PRO A 79 -16.26 3.43 1.24
CA PRO A 79 -16.81 4.37 2.21
C PRO A 79 -16.33 4.05 3.63
N PRO A 80 -16.20 5.03 4.55
CA PRO A 80 -15.77 4.79 5.94
C PRO A 80 -16.53 3.65 6.62
N GLN A 81 -17.80 3.47 6.20
CA GLN A 81 -18.69 2.39 6.60
C GLN A 81 -18.13 0.99 6.30
N CYS A 82 -17.44 0.80 5.17
CA CYS A 82 -16.80 -0.46 4.83
C CYS A 82 -15.60 -0.76 5.75
N TYR A 83 -14.82 0.25 6.15
CA TYR A 83 -13.77 0.06 7.15
C TYR A 83 -14.38 -0.32 8.51
N GLU A 84 -15.46 0.35 8.92
CA GLU A 84 -16.19 -0.05 10.13
C GLU A 84 -16.79 -1.45 10.03
N GLN A 85 -17.33 -1.83 8.87
CA GLN A 85 -17.91 -3.13 8.63
C GLN A 85 -16.86 -4.22 8.72
N VAL A 86 -15.73 -4.07 8.02
CA VAL A 86 -14.59 -5.00 8.09
C VAL A 86 -14.03 -5.07 9.51
N ARG A 87 -13.97 -3.96 10.25
CA ARG A 87 -13.57 -3.98 11.67
C ARG A 87 -14.55 -4.76 12.54
N LYS A 88 -15.86 -4.63 12.30
CA LYS A 88 -16.92 -5.32 13.05
C LYS A 88 -16.95 -6.82 12.73
N THR A 89 -16.61 -7.19 11.50
CA THR A 89 -16.58 -8.59 11.04
C THR A 89 -15.16 -9.14 10.93
N TRP A 90 -14.18 -8.51 11.60
CA TRP A 90 -12.77 -8.90 11.51
C TRP A 90 -12.53 -10.36 11.92
N ASP A 91 -13.33 -10.88 12.83
CA ASP A 91 -13.29 -12.28 13.27
C ASP A 91 -13.55 -13.28 12.13
N GLU A 92 -14.32 -12.91 11.10
CA GLU A 92 -14.61 -13.75 9.93
C GLU A 92 -13.40 -13.83 8.97
N PHE A 93 -12.51 -12.84 9.01
CA PHE A 93 -11.35 -12.74 8.13
C PHE A 93 -10.05 -13.27 8.78
N GLN A 94 -10.12 -13.77 10.01
CA GLN A 94 -9.01 -14.43 10.69
C GLN A 94 -8.73 -15.79 10.01
N PRO A 95 -7.57 -15.98 9.36
CA PRO A 95 -7.24 -17.25 8.74
C PRO A 95 -7.06 -18.30 9.85
N GLY A 96 -8.02 -19.23 9.97
CA GLY A 96 -7.96 -20.33 10.94
C GLY A 96 -9.21 -20.53 11.81
N VAL A 97 -10.22 -19.66 11.74
CA VAL A 97 -11.40 -19.76 12.63
C VAL A 97 -12.46 -20.76 12.15
N ASN A 98 -12.50 -21.08 10.85
CA ASN A 98 -13.53 -22.01 10.29
C ASN A 98 -13.07 -23.46 10.11
N ALA A 99 -11.90 -23.86 10.61
CA ALA A 99 -11.42 -25.24 10.42
C ALA A 99 -12.12 -26.29 11.31
N TRP A 100 -13.00 -25.90 12.25
CA TRP A 100 -13.50 -26.80 13.30
C TRP A 100 -15.02 -27.01 13.32
N GLN A 101 -15.77 -26.52 12.32
CA GLN A 101 -17.24 -26.68 12.30
C GLN A 101 -17.79 -27.63 11.22
N ASP A 102 -16.97 -28.15 10.30
CA ASP A 102 -17.42 -29.12 9.30
C ASP A 102 -17.50 -30.57 9.83
N GLU A 103 -17.02 -30.87 11.04
CA GLU A 103 -16.93 -32.25 11.57
C GLU A 103 -18.09 -32.66 12.50
N GLN A 104 -19.24 -31.97 12.46
CA GLN A 104 -20.41 -32.29 13.30
C GLN A 104 -21.75 -32.22 12.53
N LEU A 105 -21.82 -32.79 11.32
CA LEU A 105 -23.11 -33.16 10.72
C LEU A 105 -23.42 -34.63 11.06
N PRO A 106 -24.57 -34.95 11.67
CA PRO A 106 -24.92 -36.32 12.01
C PRO A 106 -25.20 -37.11 10.72
N ARG A 107 -24.54 -38.27 10.59
CA ARG A 107 -24.91 -39.27 9.59
C ARG A 107 -26.31 -39.79 9.94
N VAL A 108 -27.26 -39.57 9.04
CA VAL A 108 -28.58 -40.20 9.08
C VAL A 108 -28.41 -41.58 8.44
N ASP A 109 -28.55 -42.63 9.24
CA ASP A 109 -28.82 -44.01 8.79
C ASP A 109 -30.33 -44.19 8.56
#